data_AF-A0A961XK84-F1
#
_entry.id   AF-A0A961XK84-F1
#
_cell.length_a   1.000
_cell.length_b   1.000
_cell.length_c   1.000
_cell.angle_alpha   90.00
_cell.angle_beta   90.00
_cell.angle_gamma   90.00
#
_symmetry.space_group_name_H-M   'P 1'
#
loop_
_entity.id
_entity.type
_entity.pdbx_description
1 polymer ?
#
loop_
_entity_poly.entity_id
_entity_poly.type
_entity_poly.pdbx_seq_one_letter_code
_entity_poly.pdbx_strand_id
1 'polypeptide(L)'
;MRTNALPPDRERLTKLEAHLRQTIIGQANVIPAVNEALLDGELGLTDPNRPKGTFLFLGPTGVGKTELCLTFTRYLFADDSVSGSPNQKLIRLDMSEFQNQEAVGI
;
A
#
# COMPACT_ATOMS: atom_id res chain seq x y z
N MET A 1 34.12 -1.65 -4.99
CA MET A 1 33.01 -1.07 -4.20
C MET A 1 31.92 -0.60 -5.16
N ARG A 2 30.83 -1.36 -5.33
CA ARG A 2 29.64 -0.88 -6.06
C ARG A 2 28.68 -0.33 -5.02
N THR A 3 28.57 0.98 -4.90
CA THR A 3 27.47 1.64 -4.20
C THR A 3 26.21 1.45 -5.03
N ASN A 4 25.53 0.32 -4.81
CA ASN A 4 24.27 0.02 -5.46
C ASN A 4 23.17 0.79 -4.72
N ALA A 5 23.01 2.07 -5.05
CA ALA A 5 21.82 2.81 -4.63
C ALA A 5 20.61 2.07 -5.21
N LEU A 6 19.70 1.65 -4.34
CA LEU A 6 18.44 1.08 -4.77
C LEU A 6 17.66 2.13 -5.57
N PRO A 7 16.90 1.75 -6.62
CA PRO A 7 15.93 2.63 -7.23
C PRO A 7 15.11 3.39 -6.17
N PRO A 8 14.74 4.67 -6.38
CA PRO A 8 14.12 5.51 -5.35
C PRO A 8 12.90 4.85 -4.67
N ASP A 9 12.11 4.08 -5.43
CA ASP A 9 10.96 3.31 -4.93
C ASP A 9 11.39 2.22 -3.92
N ARG A 10 12.53 1.57 -4.17
CA ARG A 10 13.12 0.55 -3.30
C ARG A 10 13.74 1.12 -2.04
N GLU A 11 14.29 2.34 -2.07
CA GLU A 11 14.75 2.99 -0.84
C GLU A 11 13.56 3.32 0.08
N ARG A 12 12.46 3.84 -0.48
CA ARG A 12 11.24 4.11 0.29
C ARG A 12 10.67 2.82 0.90
N LEU A 13 10.65 1.70 0.18
CA LEU A 13 10.22 0.41 0.76
C LEU A 13 10.96 0.04 2.04
N THR A 14 12.29 0.24 2.10
CA THR A 14 13.07 -0.08 3.31
C THR A 14 12.72 0.79 4.53
N LYS A 15 12.12 1.97 4.30
CA LYS A 15 11.74 2.94 5.33
C LYS A 15 10.23 2.94 5.61
N LEU A 16 9.45 2.15 4.86
CA LEU A 16 8.00 2.13 4.93
C LEU A 16 7.48 1.77 6.33
N GLU A 17 8.00 0.70 6.95
CA GLU A 17 7.55 0.30 8.28
C GLU A 17 7.67 1.42 9.31
N ALA A 18 8.84 2.09 9.34
CA ALA A 18 9.09 3.21 10.24
C ALA A 18 8.12 4.37 9.99
N HIS A 19 7.87 4.70 8.71
CA HIS A 19 6.90 5.72 8.34
C HIS A 19 5.48 5.36 8.77
N LEU A 20 5.05 4.11 8.57
CA LEU A 20 3.73 3.64 8.97
C LEU A 20 3.54 3.65 10.49
N ARG A 21 4.58 3.28 11.27
CA ARG A 21 4.52 3.33 12.74
C ARG A 21 4.39 4.76 13.29
N GLN A 22 4.94 5.74 12.59
CA GLN A 22 4.84 7.15 12.96
C GLN A 22 3.46 7.74 12.65
N THR A 23 2.83 7.28 11.57
CA THR A 23 1.57 7.84 11.07
C THR A 23 0.33 7.08 11.56
N ILE A 24 0.42 5.76 11.71
CA ILE A 24 -0.70 4.88 12.07
C ILE A 24 -0.54 4.37 13.50
N ILE A 25 -1.35 4.92 14.40
CA ILE A 25 -1.34 4.56 15.82
C ILE A 25 -2.22 3.32 16.07
N GLY A 26 -1.74 2.41 16.92
CA GLY A 26 -2.53 1.25 17.37
C GLY A 26 -2.55 0.03 16.43
N GLN A 27 -1.76 0.03 15.35
CA GLN A 27 -1.69 -1.06 14.36
C GLN A 27 -0.30 -1.74 14.32
N ALA A 28 0.45 -1.72 15.43
CA ALA A 28 1.83 -2.20 15.51
C ALA A 28 2.02 -3.69 15.14
N ASN A 29 0.96 -4.49 15.25
CA ASN A 29 0.93 -5.91 14.88
C ASN A 29 0.56 -6.15 13.41
N VAL A 30 -0.08 -5.19 12.74
CA VAL A 30 -0.50 -5.30 11.32
C VAL A 30 0.58 -4.75 10.39
N ILE A 31 1.22 -3.65 10.80
CA ILE A 31 2.22 -2.95 9.99
C ILE A 31 3.36 -3.87 9.50
N PRO A 32 3.97 -4.76 10.33
CA PRO A 32 5.03 -5.65 9.87
C PRO A 32 4.59 -6.59 8.74
N ALA A 33 3.40 -7.18 8.85
CA ALA A 33 2.87 -8.10 7.85
C ALA A 33 2.59 -7.41 6.51
N VAL A 34 2.13 -6.15 6.55
CA VAL A 34 1.96 -5.34 5.33
C VAL A 34 3.30 -5.02 4.69
N ASN A 35 4.29 -4.63 5.49
CA ASN A 35 5.63 -4.29 5.01
C ASN A 35 6.33 -5.48 4.35
N GLU A 36 6.26 -6.66 4.97
CA GLU A 36 6.84 -7.91 4.46
C GLU A 36 6.24 -8.30 3.11
N ALA A 37 4.91 -8.36 3.00
CA ALA A 37 4.24 -8.72 1.76
C ALA A 37 4.53 -7.74 0.60
N LEU A 38 4.63 -6.43 0.88
CA LEU A 38 5.01 -5.44 -0.13
C LEU A 38 6.47 -5.62 -0.56
N LEU A 39 7.37 -5.93 0.37
CA LEU A 39 8.78 -6.17 0.07
C LEU A 39 8.95 -7.40 -0.82
N ASP A 40 8.28 -8.50 -0.49
CA ASP A 40 8.32 -9.75 -1.26
C ASP A 40 7.83 -9.53 -2.70
N GLY A 41 6.73 -8.81 -2.86
CA GLY A 41 6.19 -8.46 -4.17
C GLY A 41 7.12 -7.60 -5.02
N GLU A 42 7.89 -6.70 -4.40
CA GLU A 42 8.83 -5.81 -5.10
C GLU A 42 10.21 -6.45 -5.36
N LEU A 43 10.55 -7.48 -4.60
CA LEU A 43 11.71 -8.33 -4.86
C LEU A 43 11.41 -9.46 -5.86
N GLY A 44 10.15 -9.64 -6.25
CA GLY A 44 9.73 -10.72 -7.15
C GLY A 44 9.82 -12.10 -6.50
N LEU A 45 9.68 -12.16 -5.17
CA LEU A 45 9.67 -13.41 -4.39
C LEU A 45 8.27 -14.06 -4.38
N THR A 46 7.27 -13.39 -4.95
CA THR A 46 5.91 -13.89 -5.15
C THR A 46 5.70 -14.44 -6.56
N ASP A 47 4.67 -15.25 -6.75
CA ASP A 47 4.25 -15.74 -8.07
C ASP A 47 4.04 -14.57 -9.06
N PRO A 48 4.72 -14.54 -10.23
CA PRO A 48 4.60 -13.45 -11.19
C PRO A 48 3.20 -13.33 -11.81
N ASN A 49 2.35 -14.35 -11.68
CA ASN A 49 0.95 -14.32 -12.14
C ASN A 49 -0.03 -13.78 -11.09
N ARG A 50 0.46 -13.35 -9.92
CA ARG A 50 -0.36 -12.82 -8.83
C ARG A 50 -0.04 -11.35 -8.56
N PRO A 51 -0.97 -10.59 -7.93
CA PRO A 51 -0.66 -9.26 -7.43
C PRO A 51 0.54 -9.29 -6.45
N LYS A 52 1.36 -8.24 -6.48
CA LYS A 52 2.53 -8.07 -5.60
C LYS A 52 2.18 -8.18 -4.11
N GLY A 53 0.97 -7.82 -3.73
CA GLY A 53 0.44 -8.00 -2.38
C GLY A 53 -1.09 -8.08 -2.43
N THR A 54 -1.68 -8.92 -1.59
CA THR A 54 -3.13 -9.04 -1.43
C THR A 54 -3.45 -9.02 0.06
N PHE A 55 -4.31 -8.08 0.46
CA PHE A 55 -4.63 -7.85 1.87
C PHE A 55 -6.13 -7.87 2.09
N LEU A 56 -6.56 -8.43 3.22
CA LEU A 56 -7.91 -8.30 3.75
C LEU A 56 -7.83 -7.72 5.15
N PHE A 57 -8.19 -6.45 5.31
CA PHE A 57 -8.20 -5.78 6.59
C PHE A 57 -9.55 -5.95 7.29
N LEU A 58 -9.57 -6.59 8.45
CA LEU A 58 -10.79 -6.82 9.25
C LEU A 58 -10.76 -6.02 10.55
N GLY A 59 -11.91 -5.50 10.98
CA GLY A 59 -12.07 -4.84 12.29
C GLY A 59 -13.20 -3.82 12.34
N PRO A 60 -13.41 -3.13 13.47
CA PRO A 60 -14.43 -2.09 13.63
C PRO A 60 -14.22 -0.88 12.70
N THR A 61 -15.25 -0.09 12.45
CA THR A 61 -15.12 1.18 11.72
C THR A 61 -14.19 2.14 12.48
N GLY A 62 -13.48 3.02 11.75
CA GLY A 62 -12.62 4.04 12.35
C GLY A 62 -11.23 3.60 12.81
N VAL A 63 -10.89 2.30 12.84
CA VAL A 63 -9.59 1.80 13.34
C VAL A 63 -8.39 1.99 12.40
N GLY A 64 -8.55 2.68 11.27
CA GLY A 64 -7.45 3.00 10.36
C GLY A 64 -7.19 2.01 9.21
N LYS A 65 -8.12 1.11 8.88
CA LYS A 65 -7.97 0.17 7.74
C LYS A 65 -7.72 0.87 6.41
N THR A 66 -8.59 1.82 6.07
CA THR A 66 -8.46 2.62 4.84
C THR A 66 -7.23 3.52 4.92
N GLU A 67 -6.97 4.13 6.08
CA GLU A 67 -5.85 5.05 6.27
C GLU A 67 -4.49 4.35 6.08
N LEU A 68 -4.36 3.10 6.55
CA LEU A 68 -3.15 2.30 6.32
C LEU A 68 -2.86 2.14 4.81
N CYS A 69 -3.90 1.81 4.02
CA CYS A 69 -3.79 1.69 2.57
C CYS A 69 -3.41 3.00 1.88
N LEU A 70 -4.07 4.09 2.26
CA LEU A 70 -3.76 5.43 1.75
C LEU A 70 -2.34 5.84 2.10
N THR A 71 -1.89 5.58 3.32
CA THR A 71 -0.59 6.02 3.82
C THR A 71 0.56 5.32 3.11
N PHE A 72 0.54 3.97 3.01
CA PHE A 72 1.62 3.29 2.28
C PHE A 72 1.61 3.66 0.80
N THR A 73 0.43 3.84 0.20
CA THR A 73 0.31 4.20 -1.23
C THR A 73 0.92 5.58 -1.49
N ARG A 74 0.54 6.58 -0.67
CA ARG A 74 1.11 7.93 -0.74
C ARG A 74 2.62 7.91 -0.55
N TYR A 75 3.10 7.16 0.44
CA TYR A 75 4.51 7.12 0.78
C TYR A 75 5.36 6.48 -0.33
N LEU A 76 4.93 5.31 -0.84
CA LEU A 76 5.69 4.58 -1.86
C LEU A 76 5.65 5.30 -3.20
N PHE A 77 4.50 5.85 -3.58
CA PHE A 77 4.28 6.43 -4.91
C PHE A 77 4.26 7.97 -4.91
N ALA A 78 4.80 8.61 -3.88
CA ALA A 78 4.99 10.05 -3.87
C ALA A 78 5.85 10.48 -5.07
N ASP A 79 5.30 11.30 -5.95
CA ASP A 79 6.07 11.84 -7.06
C ASP A 79 6.65 13.19 -6.64
N ASP A 80 7.96 13.25 -6.40
CA ASP A 80 8.65 14.48 -5.98
C ASP A 80 8.66 15.55 -7.09
N SER A 81 8.27 15.17 -8.33
CA SER A 81 8.28 16.04 -9.51
C SER A 81 6.89 16.57 -9.92
N VAL A 82 5.82 16.03 -9.33
CA VAL A 82 4.45 16.36 -9.73
C VAL A 82 3.75 17.09 -8.58
N SER A 83 3.50 18.38 -8.77
CA SER A 83 2.64 19.24 -7.94
C SER A 83 1.15 18.86 -8.10
N GLY A 84 0.83 17.57 -8.00
CA GLY A 84 -0.49 16.99 -8.18
C GLY A 84 -0.98 16.26 -6.93
N SER A 85 -2.29 15.99 -6.88
CA SER A 85 -2.99 15.36 -5.74
C SER A 85 -2.26 14.10 -5.23
N PRO A 86 -2.07 13.94 -3.90
CA PRO A 86 -1.28 12.85 -3.31
C PRO A 86 -1.83 11.42 -3.57
N ASN A 87 -2.99 11.29 -4.23
CA ASN A 87 -3.65 10.01 -4.49
C ASN A 87 -3.66 9.60 -5.97
N GLN A 88 -2.90 10.22 -6.87
CA GLN A 88 -2.97 9.90 -8.32
C GLN A 88 -2.67 8.43 -8.66
N LYS A 89 -1.94 7.72 -7.80
CA LYS A 89 -1.54 6.31 -8.02
C LYS A 89 -2.49 5.32 -7.31
N LEU A 90 -3.52 5.82 -6.62
CA LEU A 90 -4.53 5.01 -5.96
C LEU A 90 -5.76 4.84 -6.85
N ILE A 91 -6.06 3.61 -7.23
CA ILE A 91 -7.37 3.27 -7.79
C ILE A 91 -8.27 2.90 -6.61
N ARG A 92 -9.25 3.77 -6.32
CA ARG A 92 -10.24 3.55 -5.25
C ARG A 92 -11.56 3.11 -5.86
N LEU A 93 -12.06 1.98 -5.40
CA LEU A 93 -13.38 1.47 -5.73
C LEU A 93 -14.24 1.49 -4.46
N ASP A 94 -15.40 2.15 -4.50
CA ASP A 94 -16.36 2.10 -3.40
C ASP A 94 -17.25 0.87 -3.57
N MET A 95 -17.03 -0.15 -2.75
CA MET A 95 -17.78 -1.41 -2.82
C MET A 95 -19.28 -1.23 -2.53
N SER A 96 -19.68 -0.12 -1.91
CA SER A 96 -21.10 0.19 -1.69
C SER A 96 -21.83 0.46 -3.01
N GLU A 97 -21.12 0.88 -4.05
CA GLU A 97 -21.66 1.08 -5.39
C GLU A 97 -21.87 -0.24 -6.16
N PHE A 98 -21.28 -1.34 -5.69
CA PHE A 98 -21.28 -2.65 -6.36
C PHE A 98 -22.08 -3.72 -5.61
N GLN A 99 -23.13 -3.31 -4.88
CA GLN A 99 -23.95 -4.24 -4.11
C GLN A 99 -24.88 -5.12 -4.97
N ASN A 100 -25.23 -4.66 -6.17
CA ASN A 100 -26.17 -5.32 -7.06
C ASN A 100 -25.48 -5.81 -8.34
N GLN A 101 -25.98 -6.89 -8.95
CA GLN A 101 -25.41 -7.49 -10.18
C GLN A 101 -25.38 -6.50 -11.35
N GLU A 102 -26.41 -5.64 -11.44
CA GLU A 102 -26.52 -4.57 -12.45
C GLU A 102 -25.31 -3.61 -12.42
N ALA A 103 -24.71 -3.39 -11.25
CA ALA A 103 -23.56 -2.50 -11.09
C ALA A 103 -22.25 -3.10 -11.65
N VAL A 104 -22.21 -4.42 -11.85
CA VAL A 104 -21.06 -5.14 -12.42
C VAL A 104 -21.23 -5.30 -13.95
N GLY A 105 -22.38 -4.94 -14.50
CA GLY A 105 -22.68 -5.07 -15.94
C GLY A 105 -22.96 -6.51 -16.38
N ILE A 106 -23.41 -7.36 -15.46
CA ILE A 106 -23.79 -8.77 -15.69
C ILE A 106 -25.29 -8.94 -15.54
#